data_AF-A0A536ZW07-F1
#
_entry.id   AF-A0A536ZW07-F1
#
_cell.length_a   1.000
_cell.length_b   1.000
_cell.length_c   1.000
_cell.angle_alpha   90.00
_cell.angle_beta   90.00
_cell.angle_gamma   90.00
#
_symmetry.space_group_name_H-M   'P 1'
#
loop_
_entity.id
_entity.type
_entity.pdbx_description
1 polymer ?
#
loop_
_entity_poly.entity_id
_entity_poly.type
_entity_poly.pdbx_seq_one_letter_code
_entity_poly.pdbx_strand_id
1 'polypeptide(L)'
;MRLFACALCCAAFAASALAQAVPDIPRFSASKAGGAFPGEWKHVPLASFKNNTDYTLVVDDGAVVLRATAHNAASILAVHADFDPQQFPMLSWRWKVPQAIPAANTAEQSKEDAPARIMVAFAGDVSKLSLKERAAASAAQTISGQALPYATLMYIWGSKVAIDSITTSSRSSRVRMVAVAADDQGIGRWHSYTRNLVEDFKRAFGEAPGKVTSIELLTDSDNTNSDAQAYYGDITVGPAKP
;
A
#
# COMPACT_ATOMS: atom_id res chain seq x y z
N MET A 1 -32.06 -62.06 22.86
CA MET A 1 -30.94 -61.32 23.47
C MET A 1 -29.68 -61.49 22.64
N ARG A 2 -29.43 -60.60 21.66
CA ARG A 2 -28.12 -60.37 21.03
C ARG A 2 -28.09 -58.92 20.55
N LEU A 3 -27.42 -58.05 21.31
CA LEU A 3 -27.11 -56.68 20.93
C LEU A 3 -25.85 -56.69 20.06
N PHE A 4 -25.96 -56.17 18.83
CA PHE A 4 -24.80 -55.81 18.02
C PHE A 4 -24.43 -54.35 18.34
N ALA A 5 -23.29 -54.16 19.02
CA ALA A 5 -22.69 -52.85 19.22
C ALA A 5 -21.88 -52.49 17.97
N CYS A 6 -22.35 -51.51 17.20
CA CYS A 6 -21.62 -50.92 16.09
C CYS A 6 -20.72 -49.81 16.64
N ALA A 7 -19.43 -50.07 16.80
CA ALA A 7 -18.45 -49.06 17.20
C ALA A 7 -18.09 -48.21 15.98
N LEU A 8 -18.66 -47.01 15.91
CA LEU A 8 -18.31 -46.01 14.90
C LEU A 8 -16.96 -45.39 15.28
N CYS A 9 -15.90 -45.77 14.58
CA CYS A 9 -14.57 -45.19 14.76
C CYS A 9 -14.53 -43.84 14.02
N CYS A 10 -14.75 -42.72 14.73
CA CYS A 10 -14.55 -41.38 14.18
C CYS A 10 -13.06 -41.07 14.11
N ALA A 11 -12.44 -41.29 12.95
CA ALA A 11 -11.12 -40.74 12.65
C ALA A 11 -11.27 -39.23 12.36
N ALA A 12 -10.86 -38.39 13.31
CA ALA A 12 -10.77 -36.95 13.10
C ALA A 12 -9.57 -36.65 12.19
N PHE A 13 -9.84 -36.26 10.94
CA PHE A 13 -8.81 -35.69 10.07
C PHE A 13 -8.54 -34.25 10.52
N ALA A 14 -7.44 -34.07 11.26
CA ALA A 14 -6.88 -32.74 11.48
C ALA A 14 -6.27 -32.26 10.15
N ALA A 15 -7.01 -31.42 9.41
CA ALA A 15 -6.47 -30.71 8.27
C ALA A 15 -5.39 -29.75 8.76
N SER A 16 -4.13 -30.13 8.59
CA SER A 16 -3.01 -29.20 8.80
C SER A 16 -3.07 -28.16 7.68
N ALA A 17 -3.46 -26.93 8.00
CA ALA A 17 -3.34 -25.83 7.05
C ALA A 17 -1.85 -25.71 6.68
N LEU A 18 -1.52 -25.93 5.41
CA LEU A 18 -0.16 -25.69 4.92
C LEU A 18 0.14 -24.21 5.13
N ALA A 19 1.20 -23.92 5.90
CA ALA A 19 1.69 -22.56 6.07
C ALA A 19 1.99 -21.99 4.68
N GLN A 20 1.47 -20.79 4.40
CA GLN A 20 1.78 -20.10 3.16
C GLN A 20 3.30 -19.85 3.10
N ALA A 21 3.91 -19.88 1.92
CA ALA A 21 5.31 -19.43 1.78
C ALA A 21 5.38 -17.91 2.03
N VAL A 22 6.53 -17.41 2.50
CA VAL A 22 6.73 -15.96 2.65
C VAL A 22 6.46 -15.29 1.29
N PRO A 23 5.57 -14.30 1.22
CA PRO A 23 5.23 -13.68 -0.06
C PRO A 23 6.46 -12.95 -0.61
N ASP A 24 6.75 -13.19 -1.88
CA ASP A 24 7.87 -12.55 -2.57
C ASP A 24 7.36 -11.34 -3.37
N ILE A 25 7.78 -10.15 -2.95
CA ILE A 25 7.50 -8.92 -3.67
C ILE A 25 8.66 -8.66 -4.64
N PRO A 26 8.43 -8.57 -5.97
CA PRO A 26 9.49 -8.38 -6.94
C PRO A 26 10.37 -7.17 -6.62
N ARG A 27 11.67 -7.43 -6.46
CA ARG A 27 12.66 -6.46 -5.96
C ARG A 27 13.23 -5.60 -7.07
N PHE A 28 13.24 -4.29 -6.89
CA PHE A 28 13.87 -3.37 -7.84
C PHE A 28 15.38 -3.60 -7.94
N SER A 29 16.02 -3.98 -6.84
CA SER A 29 17.46 -4.25 -6.79
C SER A 29 17.89 -5.45 -7.65
N ALA A 30 16.97 -6.33 -8.03
CA ALA A 30 17.24 -7.49 -8.88
C ALA A 30 17.20 -7.16 -10.39
N SER A 31 16.78 -5.95 -10.74
CA SER A 31 16.70 -5.46 -12.13
C SER A 31 17.91 -4.62 -12.53
N LYS A 32 17.94 -4.18 -13.79
CA LYS A 32 18.92 -3.23 -14.33
C LYS A 32 18.35 -1.81 -14.36
N ALA A 33 19.16 -0.82 -14.05
CA ALA A 33 18.80 0.59 -14.27
C ALA A 33 18.45 0.85 -15.74
N GLY A 34 17.41 1.66 -15.98
CA GLY A 34 16.81 1.91 -17.29
C GLY A 34 16.08 0.72 -17.91
N GLY A 35 16.05 -0.44 -17.23
CA GLY A 35 15.37 -1.64 -17.70
C GLY A 35 13.88 -1.67 -17.34
N ALA A 36 13.23 -2.77 -17.73
CA ALA A 36 11.86 -3.06 -17.34
C ALA A 36 11.74 -3.30 -15.82
N PHE A 37 10.55 -3.03 -15.27
CA PHE A 37 10.26 -3.34 -13.88
C PHE A 37 10.32 -4.86 -13.63
N PRO A 38 10.77 -5.28 -12.43
CA PRO A 38 10.83 -6.70 -12.07
C PRO A 38 9.42 -7.29 -11.93
N GLY A 39 9.26 -8.57 -12.30
CA GLY A 39 7.99 -9.29 -12.10
C GLY A 39 6.79 -8.58 -12.74
N GLU A 40 5.74 -8.35 -11.94
CA GLU A 40 4.46 -7.81 -12.40
C GLU A 40 4.14 -6.39 -11.93
N TRP A 41 5.16 -5.58 -11.60
CA TRP A 41 4.94 -4.16 -11.35
C TRP A 41 4.36 -3.48 -12.61
N LYS A 42 3.15 -2.93 -12.49
CA LYS A 42 2.38 -2.35 -13.59
C LYS A 42 1.96 -0.92 -13.24
N HIS A 43 2.05 -0.05 -14.25
CA HIS A 43 1.54 1.31 -14.14
C HIS A 43 0.01 1.29 -14.19
N VAL A 44 -0.62 2.07 -13.31
CA VAL A 44 -2.08 2.19 -13.18
C VAL A 44 -2.45 3.67 -13.14
N PRO A 45 -3.03 4.22 -14.24
CA PRO A 45 -3.56 5.58 -14.25
C PRO A 45 -4.73 5.75 -13.26
N LEU A 46 -4.80 6.89 -12.58
CA LEU A 46 -5.92 7.17 -11.67
C LEU A 46 -7.19 7.64 -12.39
N ALA A 47 -7.02 8.37 -13.49
CA ALA A 47 -8.09 8.84 -14.37
C ALA A 47 -7.48 9.24 -15.72
N SER A 48 -8.25 9.15 -16.80
CA SER A 48 -7.78 9.46 -18.16
C SER A 48 -7.34 10.92 -18.36
N PHE A 49 -7.86 11.84 -17.54
CA PHE A 49 -7.55 13.27 -17.63
C PHE A 49 -6.37 13.72 -16.73
N LYS A 50 -5.78 12.80 -15.95
CA LYS A 50 -4.64 13.10 -15.08
C LYS A 50 -3.32 12.80 -15.81
N ASN A 51 -2.30 13.61 -15.53
CA ASN A 51 -0.94 13.29 -15.94
C ASN A 51 -0.41 12.10 -15.13
N ASN A 52 0.47 11.32 -15.76
CA ASN A 52 1.12 10.18 -15.13
C ASN A 52 2.48 10.58 -14.53
N THR A 53 2.76 10.02 -13.36
CA THR A 53 4.08 10.01 -12.73
C THR A 53 5.04 9.20 -13.59
N ASP A 54 6.23 9.73 -13.87
CA ASP A 54 7.30 9.01 -14.55
C ASP A 54 7.99 8.06 -13.57
N TYR A 55 8.00 6.77 -13.92
CA TYR A 55 8.61 5.72 -13.12
C TYR A 55 9.79 5.13 -13.88
N THR A 56 10.99 5.21 -13.31
CA THR A 56 12.22 4.72 -13.94
C THR A 56 13.11 3.99 -12.94
N LEU A 57 13.72 2.88 -13.37
CA LEU A 57 14.75 2.23 -12.56
C LEU A 57 16.07 2.96 -12.71
N VAL A 58 16.71 3.34 -11.60
CA VAL A 58 17.98 4.07 -11.58
C VAL A 58 18.93 3.46 -10.57
N VAL A 59 20.23 3.75 -10.69
CA VAL A 59 21.19 3.45 -9.61
C VAL A 59 21.18 4.62 -8.64
N ASP A 60 20.98 4.34 -7.36
CA ASP A 60 21.13 5.28 -6.26
C ASP A 60 21.72 4.54 -5.05
N ASP A 61 22.73 5.14 -4.40
CA ASP A 61 23.42 4.54 -3.25
C ASP A 61 23.89 3.08 -3.50
N GLY A 62 24.45 2.85 -4.70
CA GLY A 62 25.00 1.54 -5.10
C GLY A 62 23.97 0.45 -5.41
N ALA A 63 22.66 0.73 -5.36
CA ALA A 63 21.59 -0.23 -5.65
C ALA A 63 20.68 0.26 -6.77
N VAL A 64 20.04 -0.67 -7.49
CA VAL A 64 18.95 -0.33 -8.40
C VAL A 64 17.69 -0.07 -7.58
N VAL A 65 17.08 1.09 -7.80
CA VAL A 65 15.88 1.58 -7.10
C VAL A 65 14.89 2.14 -8.10
N LEU A 66 13.64 2.28 -7.68
CA LEU A 66 12.63 2.98 -8.47
C LEU A 66 12.68 4.48 -8.17
N ARG A 67 12.89 5.31 -9.19
CA ARG A 67 12.66 6.75 -9.11
C ARG A 67 11.27 7.07 -9.67
N ALA A 68 10.50 7.82 -8.92
CA ALA A 68 9.21 8.37 -9.31
C ALA A 68 9.31 9.88 -9.41
N THR A 69 8.95 10.47 -10.54
CA THR A 69 8.92 11.93 -10.75
C THR A 69 7.54 12.35 -11.22
N ALA A 70 6.87 13.20 -10.45
CA ALA A 70 5.56 13.73 -10.77
C ALA A 70 5.66 15.22 -11.10
N HIS A 71 5.04 15.62 -12.20
CA HIS A 71 4.93 17.01 -12.65
C HIS A 71 3.45 17.32 -12.84
N ASN A 72 2.80 17.92 -11.84
CA ASN A 72 1.33 18.06 -11.79
C ASN A 72 0.64 16.73 -12.17
N ALA A 73 1.07 15.65 -11.53
CA ALA A 73 0.76 14.28 -11.93
C ALA A 73 0.40 13.41 -10.74
N ALA A 74 -0.40 12.37 -11.01
CA ALA A 74 -0.72 11.32 -10.04
C ALA A 74 -1.11 10.03 -10.76
N SER A 75 -0.30 8.99 -10.57
CA SER A 75 -0.58 7.64 -11.06
C SER A 75 0.11 6.61 -10.18
N ILE A 76 -0.40 5.39 -10.15
CA ILE A 76 0.10 4.31 -9.29
C ILE A 76 1.10 3.44 -10.06
N LEU A 77 2.11 2.92 -9.38
CA LEU A 77 2.81 1.70 -9.78
C LEU A 77 2.42 0.58 -8.80
N ALA A 78 1.79 -0.48 -9.30
CA ALA A 78 1.17 -1.53 -8.48
C ALA A 78 1.79 -2.89 -8.74
N VAL A 79 1.85 -3.73 -7.72
CA VAL A 79 2.11 -5.17 -7.86
C VAL A 79 1.04 -5.96 -7.13
N HIS A 80 0.60 -7.05 -7.75
CA HIS A 80 -0.30 -7.99 -7.09
C HIS A 80 0.43 -8.68 -5.93
N ALA A 81 -0.27 -8.84 -4.81
CA ALA A 81 0.21 -9.58 -3.66
C ALA A 81 -0.99 -10.31 -3.04
N ASP A 82 -0.93 -11.63 -2.85
CA ASP A 82 -1.97 -12.39 -2.16
C ASP A 82 -1.36 -13.05 -0.92
N PHE A 83 -1.61 -12.45 0.24
CA PHE A 83 -1.17 -13.04 1.50
C PHE A 83 -2.06 -12.67 2.68
N ASP A 84 -2.05 -13.54 3.69
CA ASP A 84 -2.71 -13.29 4.95
C ASP A 84 -1.79 -12.46 5.87
N PRO A 85 -2.16 -11.21 6.22
CA PRO A 85 -1.36 -10.40 7.13
C PRO A 85 -1.34 -10.97 8.57
N GLN A 86 -2.20 -11.93 8.92
CA GLN A 86 -2.08 -12.68 10.19
C GLN A 86 -0.85 -13.61 10.19
N GLN A 87 -0.43 -14.11 9.03
CA GLN A 87 0.77 -14.94 8.90
C GLN A 87 2.03 -14.09 8.64
N PHE A 88 1.89 -13.04 7.82
CA PHE A 88 2.98 -12.13 7.45
C PHE A 88 2.64 -10.67 7.77
N PRO A 89 2.61 -10.29 9.06
CA PRO A 89 2.16 -8.96 9.46
C PRO A 89 3.17 -7.86 9.14
N MET A 90 4.45 -8.18 8.94
CA MET A 90 5.50 -7.17 8.87
C MET A 90 5.75 -6.72 7.45
N LEU A 91 5.40 -5.48 7.12
CA LEU A 91 5.80 -4.80 5.89
C LEU A 91 7.06 -3.98 6.16
N SER A 92 8.11 -4.15 5.35
CA SER A 92 9.33 -3.34 5.43
C SER A 92 9.72 -2.76 4.08
N TRP A 93 10.15 -1.49 4.08
CA TRP A 93 10.59 -0.80 2.88
C TRP A 93 11.60 0.28 3.23
N ARG A 94 12.22 0.87 2.21
CA ARG A 94 12.95 2.13 2.35
C ARG A 94 12.59 3.10 1.24
N TRP A 95 12.64 4.38 1.54
CA TRP A 95 12.49 5.44 0.54
C TRP A 95 13.43 6.60 0.80
N LYS A 96 13.61 7.46 -0.20
CA LYS A 96 14.28 8.75 -0.08
C LYS A 96 13.42 9.81 -0.77
N VAL A 97 13.15 10.89 -0.05
CA VAL A 97 12.45 12.07 -0.57
C VAL A 97 13.48 13.20 -0.69
N PRO A 98 13.83 13.66 -1.91
CA PRO A 98 14.84 14.70 -2.10
C PRO A 98 14.37 16.09 -1.69
N GLN A 99 13.07 16.36 -1.74
CA GLN A 99 12.46 17.65 -1.42
C GLN A 99 11.02 17.44 -0.93
N ALA A 100 10.58 18.27 0.02
CA ALA A 100 9.16 18.35 0.41
C ALA A 100 8.38 19.17 -0.63
N ILE A 101 7.05 19.08 -0.54
CA ILE A 101 6.10 19.92 -1.29
C ILE A 101 5.62 21.03 -0.35
N PRO A 102 6.15 22.27 -0.42
CA PRO A 102 5.87 23.30 0.59
C PRO A 102 4.38 23.68 0.69
N ALA A 103 3.67 23.60 -0.43
CA ALA A 103 2.24 23.90 -0.51
C ALA A 103 1.35 22.77 0.02
N ALA A 104 1.89 21.56 0.26
CA ALA A 104 1.11 20.43 0.71
C ALA A 104 0.52 20.64 2.12
N ASN A 105 -0.59 19.95 2.36
CA ASN A 105 -1.18 19.76 3.68
C ASN A 105 -2.00 18.46 3.64
N THR A 106 -1.58 17.45 4.40
CA THR A 106 -2.24 16.15 4.43
C THR A 106 -3.69 16.22 4.91
N ALA A 107 -4.07 17.23 5.69
CA ALA A 107 -5.44 17.37 6.21
C ALA A 107 -6.39 18.12 5.25
N GLU A 108 -5.89 18.72 4.16
CA GLU A 108 -6.68 19.51 3.21
C GLU A 108 -6.74 18.82 1.85
N GLN A 109 -7.94 18.38 1.42
CA GLN A 109 -8.14 17.65 0.16
C GLN A 109 -7.46 18.28 -1.06
N SER A 110 -7.56 19.61 -1.21
CA SER A 110 -7.00 20.34 -2.35
C SER A 110 -5.47 20.48 -2.29
N LYS A 111 -4.82 20.00 -1.23
CA LYS A 111 -3.37 20.03 -1.01
C LYS A 111 -2.83 18.69 -0.52
N GLU A 112 -3.64 17.63 -0.62
CA GLU A 112 -3.33 16.27 -0.16
C GLU A 112 -2.40 15.57 -1.18
N ASP A 113 -1.27 16.19 -1.51
CA ASP A 113 -0.16 15.57 -2.26
C ASP A 113 0.92 15.10 -1.28
N ALA A 114 1.63 14.03 -1.65
CA ALA A 114 2.79 13.56 -0.90
C ALA A 114 3.91 13.12 -1.85
N PRO A 115 5.18 13.46 -1.55
CA PRO A 115 6.29 13.04 -2.38
C PRO A 115 6.49 11.52 -2.36
N ALA A 116 6.05 10.83 -1.30
CA ALA A 116 6.09 9.37 -1.26
C ALA A 116 4.91 8.73 -0.56
N ARG A 117 4.36 7.66 -1.16
CA ARG A 117 3.32 6.82 -0.57
C ARG A 117 3.57 5.33 -0.85
N ILE A 118 3.41 4.50 0.19
CA ILE A 118 3.20 3.04 0.07
C ILE A 118 1.74 2.77 0.40
N MET A 119 1.01 2.11 -0.48
CA MET A 119 -0.38 1.72 -0.30
C MET A 119 -0.48 0.20 -0.23
N VAL A 120 -1.29 -0.30 0.69
CA VAL A 120 -1.59 -1.72 0.86
C VAL A 120 -3.09 -1.89 0.73
N ALA A 121 -3.52 -2.63 -0.28
CA ALA A 121 -4.93 -2.92 -0.51
C ALA A 121 -5.33 -4.21 0.19
N PHE A 122 -6.51 -4.19 0.81
CA PHE A 122 -7.06 -5.32 1.55
C PHE A 122 -8.38 -5.76 0.94
N ALA A 123 -8.56 -7.07 0.85
CA ALA A 123 -9.85 -7.70 0.57
C ALA A 123 -10.79 -7.58 1.78
N GLY A 124 -12.08 -7.71 1.54
CA GLY A 124 -13.08 -7.79 2.59
C GLY A 124 -14.49 -7.85 2.04
N ASP A 125 -15.45 -7.88 2.95
CA ASP A 125 -16.87 -8.03 2.61
C ASP A 125 -17.50 -6.68 2.29
N VAL A 126 -17.61 -6.37 1.00
CA VAL A 126 -18.22 -5.13 0.50
C VAL A 126 -19.69 -4.94 0.92
N SER A 127 -20.39 -6.01 1.33
CA SER A 127 -21.76 -5.91 1.83
C SER A 127 -21.82 -5.21 3.19
N LYS A 128 -20.73 -5.26 3.97
CA LYS A 128 -20.59 -4.56 5.27
C LYS A 128 -20.37 -3.05 5.13
N LEU A 129 -20.02 -2.57 3.92
CA LEU A 129 -19.88 -1.15 3.68
C LEU A 129 -21.24 -0.44 3.78
N SER A 130 -21.24 0.83 4.17
CA SER A 130 -22.44 1.65 4.08
C SER A 130 -22.87 1.86 2.62
N LEU A 131 -24.13 2.21 2.40
CA LEU A 131 -24.61 2.57 1.06
C LEU A 131 -23.81 3.72 0.44
N LYS A 132 -23.42 4.71 1.25
CA LYS A 132 -22.60 5.85 0.83
C LYS A 132 -21.21 5.40 0.35
N GLU A 133 -20.56 4.49 1.08
CA GLU A 133 -19.25 3.95 0.70
C GLU A 133 -19.32 3.14 -0.58
N ARG A 134 -20.36 2.30 -0.75
CA ARG A 134 -20.57 1.56 -2.00
C ARG A 134 -20.80 2.49 -3.19
N ALA A 135 -21.60 3.53 -3.01
CA ALA A 135 -21.84 4.52 -4.06
C ALA A 135 -20.56 5.28 -4.44
N ALA A 136 -19.77 5.71 -3.45
CA ALA A 136 -18.47 6.34 -3.69
C ALA A 136 -17.50 5.40 -4.41
N ALA A 137 -17.46 4.12 -4.01
CA ALA A 137 -16.61 3.13 -4.65
C ALA A 137 -16.98 2.89 -6.13
N SER A 138 -18.28 2.77 -6.41
CA SER A 138 -18.79 2.62 -7.77
C SER A 138 -18.46 3.84 -8.64
N ALA A 139 -18.65 5.06 -8.13
CA ALA A 139 -18.30 6.28 -8.85
C ALA A 139 -16.80 6.35 -9.18
N ALA A 140 -15.94 6.02 -8.20
CA ALA A 140 -14.50 6.00 -8.41
C ALA A 140 -14.06 4.91 -9.39
N GLN A 141 -14.73 3.75 -9.41
CA GLN A 141 -14.50 2.72 -10.44
C GLN A 141 -14.86 3.21 -11.84
N THR A 142 -15.93 3.97 -12.00
CA THR A 142 -16.29 4.56 -13.30
C THR A 142 -15.23 5.55 -13.79
N ILE A 143 -14.61 6.32 -12.89
CA ILE A 143 -13.58 7.31 -13.23
C ILE A 143 -12.23 6.65 -13.53
N SER A 144 -11.80 5.72 -12.68
CA SER A 144 -10.49 5.06 -12.78
C SER A 144 -10.47 3.86 -13.72
N GLY A 145 -11.64 3.29 -14.03
CA GLY A 145 -11.77 2.00 -14.72
C GLY A 145 -11.38 0.79 -13.86
N GLN A 146 -11.05 0.98 -12.58
CA GLN A 146 -10.56 -0.07 -11.69
C GLN A 146 -11.52 -0.33 -10.54
N ALA A 147 -11.74 -1.61 -10.20
CA ALA A 147 -12.47 -1.95 -8.99
C ALA A 147 -11.65 -1.51 -7.77
N LEU A 148 -12.27 -0.74 -6.86
CA LEU A 148 -11.58 -0.33 -5.64
C LEU A 148 -11.53 -1.48 -4.62
N PRO A 149 -10.42 -1.60 -3.87
CA PRO A 149 -10.33 -2.57 -2.79
C PRO A 149 -11.30 -2.24 -1.65
N TYR A 150 -11.53 -3.22 -0.78
CA TYR A 150 -12.40 -3.05 0.39
C TYR A 150 -11.84 -2.00 1.36
N ALA A 151 -10.52 -1.97 1.53
CA ALA A 151 -9.80 -0.94 2.27
C ALA A 151 -8.39 -0.77 1.75
N THR A 152 -7.85 0.43 1.93
CA THR A 152 -6.44 0.74 1.64
C THR A 152 -5.82 1.43 2.85
N LEU A 153 -4.72 0.86 3.34
CA LEU A 153 -3.85 1.52 4.30
C LEU A 153 -2.69 2.15 3.54
N MET A 154 -2.43 3.43 3.79
CA MET A 154 -1.45 4.22 3.04
C MET A 154 -0.42 4.82 3.99
N TYR A 155 0.85 4.44 3.85
CA TYR A 155 1.95 5.07 4.57
C TYR A 155 2.49 6.23 3.75
N ILE A 156 2.53 7.43 4.34
CA ILE A 156 2.87 8.66 3.61
C ILE A 156 4.06 9.39 4.23
N TRP A 157 4.78 10.11 3.37
CA TRP A 157 5.52 11.29 3.79
C TRP A 157 4.51 12.44 4.00
N GLY A 158 4.09 12.63 5.25
CA GLY A 158 3.07 13.60 5.61
C GLY A 158 3.55 15.06 5.51
N SER A 159 2.60 15.98 5.40
CA SER A 159 2.86 17.41 5.48
C SER A 159 1.91 18.07 6.49
N LYS A 160 2.46 18.83 7.43
CA LYS A 160 1.71 19.51 8.51
C LYS A 160 0.89 18.56 9.37
N VAL A 161 1.42 17.36 9.59
CA VAL A 161 0.81 16.31 10.42
C VAL A 161 1.88 15.65 11.29
N ALA A 162 1.49 15.16 12.46
CA ALA A 162 2.39 14.43 13.33
C ALA A 162 2.72 13.05 12.75
N ILE A 163 3.96 12.60 12.91
CA ILE A 163 4.34 11.21 12.65
C ILE A 163 3.47 10.29 13.53
N ASP A 164 3.11 9.12 12.99
CA ASP A 164 2.19 8.11 13.53
C ASP A 164 0.71 8.54 13.67
N SER A 165 0.37 9.76 13.25
CA SER A 165 -1.03 10.16 13.13
C SER A 165 -1.71 9.42 11.99
N ILE A 166 -3.01 9.15 12.19
CA ILE A 166 -3.87 8.54 11.18
C ILE A 166 -4.88 9.58 10.72
N THR A 167 -4.88 9.87 9.42
CA THR A 167 -5.89 10.71 8.78
C THR A 167 -6.75 9.89 7.83
N THR A 168 -7.97 10.36 7.58
CA THR A 168 -8.85 9.76 6.59
C THR A 168 -8.73 10.54 5.31
N SER A 169 -8.53 9.86 4.17
CA SER A 169 -8.56 10.57 2.89
C SER A 169 -9.93 11.21 2.71
N SER A 170 -9.94 12.46 2.27
CA SER A 170 -11.16 13.18 1.95
C SER A 170 -12.01 12.50 0.86
N ARG A 171 -11.38 11.60 0.07
CA ARG A 171 -12.01 10.89 -1.05
C ARG A 171 -12.77 9.64 -0.62
N SER A 172 -12.36 8.98 0.47
CA SER A 172 -13.02 7.76 0.94
C SER A 172 -12.64 7.43 2.38
N SER A 173 -13.65 7.09 3.19
CA SER A 173 -13.48 6.50 4.52
C SER A 173 -12.86 5.11 4.50
N ARG A 174 -12.69 4.48 3.33
CA ARG A 174 -11.97 3.20 3.20
C ARG A 174 -10.50 3.37 2.83
N VAL A 175 -10.02 4.61 2.75
CA VAL A 175 -8.60 4.94 2.62
C VAL A 175 -8.13 5.65 3.89
N ARG A 176 -7.18 5.05 4.59
CA ARG A 176 -6.57 5.61 5.80
C ARG A 176 -5.10 5.85 5.58
N MET A 177 -4.64 7.05 5.93
CA MET A 177 -3.26 7.48 5.76
C MET A 177 -2.57 7.51 7.11
N VAL A 178 -1.41 6.87 7.20
CA VAL A 178 -0.52 6.85 8.36
C VAL A 178 0.73 7.64 8.00
N ALA A 179 0.99 8.74 8.71
CA ALA A 179 2.22 9.50 8.50
C ALA A 179 3.40 8.75 9.11
N VAL A 180 4.35 8.27 8.29
CA VAL A 180 5.58 7.60 8.80
C VAL A 180 6.79 8.52 8.76
N ALA A 181 6.71 9.58 7.95
CA ALA A 181 7.64 10.70 7.92
C ALA A 181 6.81 11.99 7.84
N ALA A 182 7.42 13.12 8.16
CA ALA A 182 6.75 14.42 8.09
C ALA A 182 7.71 15.52 7.63
N ASP A 183 7.19 16.42 6.81
CA ASP A 183 7.79 17.70 6.45
C ASP A 183 9.26 17.58 5.98
N ASP A 184 10.18 18.30 6.61
CA ASP A 184 11.60 18.34 6.26
C ASP A 184 12.46 17.30 6.98
N GLN A 185 11.83 16.46 7.83
CA GLN A 185 12.56 15.51 8.67
C GLN A 185 13.23 14.42 7.84
N GLY A 186 14.52 14.63 7.58
CA GLY A 186 15.36 13.66 6.89
C GLY A 186 15.25 13.68 5.37
N ILE A 187 14.76 14.77 4.77
CA ILE A 187 14.90 15.02 3.34
C ILE A 187 16.34 14.74 2.85
N GLY A 188 16.45 14.20 1.65
CA GLY A 188 17.73 13.90 1.00
C GLY A 188 18.43 12.64 1.49
N ARG A 189 17.85 11.91 2.46
CA ARG A 189 18.41 10.66 3.00
C ARG A 189 17.47 9.48 2.80
N TRP A 190 18.04 8.28 2.71
CA TRP A 190 17.28 7.03 2.76
C TRP A 190 16.78 6.77 4.18
N HIS A 191 15.52 6.41 4.30
CA HIS A 191 14.88 5.98 5.54
C HIS A 191 14.27 4.61 5.36
N SER A 192 14.40 3.77 6.38
CA SER A 192 13.83 2.42 6.41
C SER A 192 12.69 2.37 7.42
N TYR A 193 11.61 1.70 7.05
CA TYR A 193 10.43 1.53 7.89
C TYR A 193 10.07 0.06 7.96
N THR A 194 9.54 -0.34 9.11
CA THR A 194 8.90 -1.64 9.32
C THR A 194 7.60 -1.39 10.08
N ARG A 195 6.49 -1.87 9.54
CA ARG A 195 5.14 -1.67 10.10
C ARG A 195 4.40 -3.00 10.23
N ASN A 196 3.60 -3.11 11.28
CA ASN A 196 2.70 -4.24 11.47
C ASN A 196 1.34 -3.91 10.83
N LEU A 197 1.05 -4.57 9.70
CA LEU A 197 -0.18 -4.35 8.93
C LEU A 197 -1.44 -4.64 9.74
N VAL A 198 -1.42 -5.65 10.62
CA VAL A 198 -2.59 -6.01 11.43
C VAL A 198 -2.89 -4.95 12.47
N GLU A 199 -1.85 -4.46 13.15
CA GLU A 199 -2.01 -3.43 14.18
C GLU A 199 -2.42 -2.09 13.57
N ASP A 200 -1.74 -1.64 12.52
CA ASP A 200 -2.06 -0.37 11.88
C ASP A 200 -3.44 -0.41 11.22
N PHE A 201 -3.85 -1.52 10.61
CA PHE A 201 -5.20 -1.67 10.07
C PHE A 201 -6.25 -1.60 11.18
N LYS A 202 -6.06 -2.31 12.30
CA LYS A 202 -6.97 -2.25 13.45
C LYS A 202 -7.07 -0.84 14.02
N ARG A 203 -5.95 -0.13 14.17
CA ARG A 203 -5.93 1.28 14.62
C ARG A 203 -6.69 2.19 13.66
N ALA A 204 -6.55 1.96 12.36
CA ALA A 204 -7.11 2.83 11.32
C ALA A 204 -8.62 2.60 11.07
N PHE A 205 -9.07 1.34 11.13
CA PHE A 205 -10.42 0.94 10.72
C PHE A 205 -11.29 0.38 11.86
N GLY A 206 -10.71 0.04 13.02
CA GLY A 206 -11.44 -0.54 14.15
C GLY A 206 -11.85 -2.01 13.97
N GLU A 207 -11.35 -2.68 12.92
CA GLU A 207 -11.66 -4.07 12.59
C GLU A 207 -10.39 -4.84 12.17
N ALA A 208 -10.47 -6.17 12.06
CA ALA A 208 -9.36 -6.98 11.57
C ALA A 208 -9.24 -6.87 10.04
N PRO A 209 -8.01 -6.86 9.47
CA PRO A 209 -7.83 -6.86 8.03
C PRO A 209 -8.25 -8.20 7.40
N GLY A 210 -8.70 -8.14 6.15
CA GLY A 210 -8.71 -9.30 5.26
C GLY A 210 -7.32 -9.57 4.68
N LYS A 211 -7.26 -10.42 3.65
CA LYS A 211 -6.02 -10.65 2.89
C LYS A 211 -5.54 -9.37 2.22
N VAL A 212 -4.22 -9.21 2.11
CA VAL A 212 -3.63 -8.22 1.21
C VAL A 212 -3.82 -8.68 -0.23
N THR A 213 -4.15 -7.76 -1.12
CA THR A 213 -4.40 -8.02 -2.56
C THR A 213 -3.42 -7.31 -3.50
N SER A 214 -2.81 -6.22 -3.04
CA SER A 214 -1.77 -5.48 -3.78
C SER A 214 -0.93 -4.62 -2.85
N ILE A 215 0.29 -4.35 -3.32
CA ILE A 215 1.17 -3.29 -2.81
C ILE A 215 1.36 -2.28 -3.93
N GLU A 216 1.25 -1.01 -3.59
CA GLU A 216 1.16 0.08 -4.55
C GLU A 216 2.05 1.24 -4.12
N LEU A 217 2.64 1.92 -5.09
CA LEU A 217 3.48 3.10 -4.94
C LEU A 217 2.81 4.28 -5.61
N LEU A 218 2.87 5.44 -4.96
CA LEU A 218 2.34 6.67 -5.53
C LEU A 218 3.21 7.86 -5.12
N THR A 219 3.61 8.63 -6.12
CA THR A 219 4.16 9.98 -5.95
C THR A 219 3.24 10.92 -6.69
N ASP A 220 2.66 11.88 -5.99
CA ASP A 220 1.67 12.80 -6.52
C ASP A 220 1.97 14.27 -6.21
N SER A 221 1.52 15.13 -7.12
CA SER A 221 1.76 16.59 -7.11
C SER A 221 0.65 17.38 -7.82
N ASP A 222 -0.48 16.72 -8.11
CA ASP A 222 -1.54 17.30 -8.94
C ASP A 222 -2.51 18.18 -8.14
N ASN A 223 -2.66 17.93 -6.84
CA ASN A 223 -3.50 18.78 -6.00
C ASN A 223 -2.87 20.17 -5.79
N THR A 224 -1.55 20.24 -5.69
CA THR A 224 -0.77 21.45 -5.46
C THR A 224 -0.24 22.10 -6.74
N ASN A 225 -0.48 21.50 -7.90
CA ASN A 225 0.07 21.91 -9.20
C ASN A 225 1.58 22.15 -9.15
N SER A 226 2.31 21.21 -8.54
CA SER A 226 3.74 21.32 -8.27
C SER A 226 4.53 20.14 -8.84
N ASP A 227 5.77 19.98 -8.39
CA ASP A 227 6.62 18.85 -8.72
C ASP A 227 6.91 18.03 -7.47
N ALA A 228 7.00 16.71 -7.63
CA ALA A 228 7.38 15.80 -6.56
C ALA A 228 8.31 14.71 -7.07
N GLN A 229 9.23 14.26 -6.22
CA GLN A 229 10.12 13.15 -6.52
C GLN A 229 10.31 12.27 -5.30
N ALA A 230 10.39 10.97 -5.54
CA ALA A 230 10.84 10.01 -4.53
C ALA A 230 11.62 8.87 -5.17
N TYR A 231 12.42 8.23 -4.33
CA TYR A 231 13.11 6.99 -4.62
C TYR A 231 12.58 5.91 -3.69
N TYR A 232 12.23 4.76 -4.25
CA TYR A 232 11.73 3.59 -3.53
C TYR A 232 12.73 2.45 -3.68
N GLY A 233 13.16 1.89 -2.55
CA GLY A 233 13.93 0.67 -2.51
C GLY A 233 13.01 -0.56 -2.55
N ASP A 234 13.60 -1.72 -2.32
CA ASP A 234 12.85 -2.95 -2.21
C ASP A 234 11.81 -2.91 -1.09
N ILE A 235 10.72 -3.62 -1.33
CA ILE A 235 9.65 -3.85 -0.37
C ILE A 235 9.68 -5.33 -0.01
N THR A 236 9.53 -5.63 1.27
CA THR A 236 9.53 -7.00 1.76
C THR A 236 8.39 -7.19 2.75
N VAL A 237 7.87 -8.41 2.79
CA VAL A 237 6.91 -8.85 3.80
C VAL A 237 7.46 -10.06 4.53
N GLY A 238 7.09 -10.23 5.79
CA GLY A 238 7.61 -11.32 6.59
C GLY A 238 6.79 -11.59 7.85
N PRO A 239 7.12 -12.69 8.55
CA PRO A 239 6.49 -13.03 9.82
C PRO A 239 6.78 -11.93 10.86
N ALA A 240 6.01 -11.94 11.94
CA ALA A 240 6.37 -11.16 13.13
C ALA A 240 7.81 -11.52 13.54
N LYS A 241 8.62 -10.51 13.88
CA LYS A 241 9.91 -10.79 14.50
C LYS A 241 9.64 -11.45 15.87
N PRO A 242 10.36 -12.52 16.23
CA PRO A 242 10.23 -13.15 17.54
C PRO A 242 10.61 -12.20 18.68
#